data_AF-A0A167GW55-F1
#
_entry.id   AF-A0A167GW55-F1
#
_cell.length_a   1.000
_cell.length_b   1.000
_cell.length_c   1.000
_cell.angle_alpha   90.00
_cell.angle_beta   90.00
_cell.angle_gamma   90.00
#
_symmetry.space_group_name_H-M   'P 1'
#
loop_
_entity.id
_entity.type
_entity.pdbx_description
1 polymer ?
#
loop_
_entity_poly.entity_id
_entity_poly.type
_entity_poly.pdbx_seq_one_letter_code
_entity_poly.pdbx_strand_id
1 'polypeptide(L)'
;MNLKESKESGILYAVFITVLLYFFFKITLIFSIVSGGNFTCLSSVWSNSDTEIKPFSAFFIVAILSCIWFFYCGIKYKQKVGKSVYLILVVGTVFYYFWFKGFYGFWHLMSYEQKEITLQEFFEKTGGTERLKLYGNGASQNVLCKSQYNKAN
;
A
#
# COMPACT_ATOMS: atom_id res chain seq x y z
N MET A 1 -7.29 26.87 -27.16
CA MET A 1 -6.93 25.54 -26.62
C MET A 1 -8.17 24.66 -26.71
N ASN A 2 -8.11 23.56 -27.47
CA ASN A 2 -9.30 22.84 -27.93
C ASN A 2 -9.93 22.03 -26.78
N LEU A 3 -11.21 22.27 -26.46
CA LEU A 3 -11.96 21.59 -25.40
C LEU A 3 -12.03 20.05 -25.56
N LYS A 4 -11.71 19.53 -26.76
CA LYS A 4 -11.60 18.10 -27.04
C LYS A 4 -10.29 17.50 -26.52
N GLU A 5 -9.14 18.16 -26.73
CA GLU A 5 -7.80 17.73 -26.26
C GLU A 5 -7.69 17.80 -24.73
N SER A 6 -8.22 18.85 -24.11
CA SER A 6 -8.25 19.02 -22.65
C SER A 6 -8.98 17.89 -21.91
N LYS A 7 -9.86 17.14 -22.59
CA LYS A 7 -10.65 16.04 -21.99
C LYS A 7 -10.01 14.65 -22.17
N GLU A 8 -9.22 14.44 -23.23
CA GLU A 8 -8.43 13.20 -23.38
C GLU A 8 -7.24 13.17 -22.42
N SER A 9 -6.67 14.34 -22.15
CA SER A 9 -5.56 14.47 -21.21
C SER A 9 -5.97 14.09 -19.78
N GLY A 10 -7.22 14.33 -19.35
CA GLY A 10 -7.66 14.11 -17.97
C GLY A 10 -7.54 12.65 -17.47
N ILE A 11 -7.93 11.66 -18.28
CA ILE A 11 -7.78 10.25 -17.89
C ILE A 11 -6.32 9.79 -17.96
N LEU A 12 -5.57 10.30 -18.95
CA LEU A 12 -4.13 10.03 -19.08
C LEU A 12 -3.35 10.57 -17.87
N TYR A 13 -3.67 11.79 -17.42
CA TYR A 13 -3.13 12.39 -16.20
C TYR A 13 -3.52 11.57 -14.96
N ALA A 14 -4.79 11.15 -14.85
CA ALA A 14 -5.22 10.31 -13.73
C ALA A 14 -4.43 8.99 -13.67
N VAL A 15 -4.24 8.31 -14.81
CA VAL A 15 -3.43 7.10 -14.92
C VAL A 15 -1.98 7.39 -14.54
N PHE A 16 -1.38 8.42 -15.12
CA PHE A 16 0.02 8.76 -14.88
C PHE A 16 0.29 9.08 -13.41
N ILE A 17 -0.54 9.93 -12.79
CA ILE A 17 -0.43 10.27 -11.37
C ILE A 17 -0.64 9.04 -10.49
N THR A 18 -1.62 8.18 -10.79
CA THR A 18 -1.85 6.93 -10.05
C THR A 18 -0.60 6.04 -10.03
N VAL A 19 0.01 5.84 -11.21
CA VAL A 19 1.21 5.00 -11.36
C VAL A 19 2.40 5.64 -10.65
N LEU A 20 2.56 6.96 -10.76
CA LEU A 20 3.63 7.71 -10.11
C LEU A 20 3.52 7.61 -8.58
N LEU A 21 2.31 7.75 -8.01
CA LEU A 21 2.06 7.60 -6.58
C LEU A 21 2.37 6.18 -6.08
N TYR A 22 1.96 5.17 -6.84
CA TYR A 22 2.32 3.78 -6.54
C TYR A 22 3.84 3.56 -6.53
N PHE A 23 4.54 4.13 -7.52
CA PHE A 23 5.99 4.04 -7.62
C PHE A 23 6.69 4.74 -6.44
N PHE A 24 6.25 5.94 -6.08
CA PHE A 24 6.77 6.64 -4.90
C PHE A 24 6.54 5.86 -3.62
N PHE A 25 5.34 5.29 -3.41
CA PHE A 25 5.07 4.41 -2.27
C PHE A 25 6.07 3.24 -2.19
N LYS A 26 6.33 2.57 -3.32
CA LYS A 26 7.30 1.46 -3.38
C LYS A 26 8.71 1.91 -3.06
N ILE A 27 9.15 3.04 -3.63
CA ILE A 27 10.47 3.62 -3.35
C ILE A 27 10.61 3.93 -1.86
N THR A 28 9.65 4.64 -1.27
CA THR A 28 9.69 4.98 0.17
C THR A 28 9.74 3.74 1.03
N LEU A 29 9.01 2.68 0.67
CA LEU A 29 9.03 1.40 1.38
C LEU A 29 10.41 0.73 1.30
N ILE A 30 11.03 0.67 0.11
CA ILE A 30 12.37 0.10 -0.07
C ILE A 30 13.40 0.91 0.71
N PHE A 31 13.38 2.24 0.62
CA PHE A 31 14.26 3.10 1.41
C PHE A 31 14.09 2.90 2.90
N SER A 32 12.86 2.72 3.39
CA SER A 32 12.60 2.46 4.80
C SER A 32 13.21 1.13 5.27
N ILE A 33 13.14 0.09 4.42
CA ILE A 33 13.74 -1.22 4.71
C ILE A 33 15.27 -1.15 4.68
N VAL A 34 15.84 -0.46 3.69
CA VAL A 34 17.31 -0.38 3.48
C VAL A 34 17.98 0.56 4.49
N SER A 35 17.35 1.69 4.80
CA SER A 35 17.87 2.70 5.74
C SER A 35 17.83 2.23 7.20
N GLY A 36 16.88 1.36 7.54
CA GLY A 36 16.67 0.82 8.90
C GLY A 36 17.70 -0.23 9.36
N GLY A 37 18.93 -0.15 8.87
CA GLY A 37 20.03 -1.12 9.02
C GLY A 37 19.91 -2.05 10.22
N ASN A 38 19.94 -3.37 9.94
CA ASN A 38 19.88 -4.50 10.87
C ASN A 38 19.13 -4.21 12.18
N PHE A 39 17.84 -4.61 12.20
CA PHE A 39 16.96 -4.74 13.36
C PHE A 39 15.95 -3.62 13.65
N THR A 40 15.88 -2.48 12.95
CA THR A 40 14.75 -1.56 13.22
C THR A 40 13.44 -2.04 12.56
N CYS A 41 12.33 -2.04 13.30
CA CYS A 41 11.02 -2.48 12.80
C CYS A 41 10.50 -1.48 11.76
N LEU A 42 9.90 -1.94 10.67
CA LEU A 42 9.30 -1.06 9.66
C LEU A 42 8.13 -0.23 10.24
N SER A 43 7.41 -0.81 11.20
CA SER A 43 6.40 -0.15 12.05
C SER A 43 6.95 1.02 12.85
N SER A 44 8.23 1.03 13.27
CA SER A 44 8.81 2.20 13.95
C SER A 44 9.04 3.38 13.01
N VAL A 45 9.21 3.15 11.72
CA VAL A 45 9.35 4.23 10.73
C VAL A 45 7.98 4.68 10.23
N TRP A 46 7.05 3.74 10.04
CA TRP A 46 5.77 3.99 9.38
C TRP A 46 4.59 4.25 10.32
N SER A 47 4.71 3.93 11.61
CA SER A 47 3.68 4.16 12.63
C SER A 47 4.14 5.03 13.79
N ASN A 48 5.41 5.40 13.87
CA ASN A 48 5.97 6.10 15.01
C ASN A 48 6.71 7.40 14.64
N SER A 49 6.35 8.00 13.51
CA SER A 49 6.74 9.38 13.26
C SER A 49 6.02 10.28 14.27
N ASP A 50 6.73 11.24 14.86
CA ASP A 50 6.19 12.26 15.80
C ASP A 50 5.16 13.23 15.16
N THR A 51 4.52 12.79 14.07
CA THR A 51 3.60 13.54 13.23
C THR A 51 2.20 12.97 13.38
N GLU A 52 1.19 13.85 13.44
CA GLU A 52 -0.23 13.44 13.51
C GLU A 52 -0.65 12.55 12.33
N ILE A 53 0.02 12.70 11.18
CA ILE A 53 -0.18 11.88 9.99
C ILE A 53 1.01 10.92 9.85
N LYS A 54 0.73 9.63 10.01
CA LYS A 54 1.68 8.54 9.80
C LYS A 54 1.93 8.35 8.29
N PRO A 55 3.15 7.98 7.84
CA PRO A 55 3.43 7.68 6.43
C PRO A 55 2.44 6.67 5.83
N PHE A 56 2.06 5.64 6.59
CA PHE A 56 1.06 4.67 6.14
C PHE A 56 -0.30 5.33 5.84
N SER A 57 -0.82 6.14 6.76
CA SER A 57 -2.12 6.78 6.58
C SER A 57 -2.09 7.83 5.47
N ALA A 58 -0.99 8.58 5.32
CA ALA A 58 -0.79 9.53 4.23
C ALA A 58 -0.91 8.83 2.85
N PHE A 59 -0.12 7.77 2.64
CA PHE A 59 -0.15 7.03 1.37
C PHE A 59 -1.48 6.32 1.14
N PHE A 60 -2.12 5.82 2.19
CA PHE A 60 -3.43 5.16 2.09
C PHE A 60 -4.54 6.15 1.69
N ILE A 61 -4.60 7.33 2.32
CA ILE A 61 -5.55 8.39 1.97
C ILE A 61 -5.35 8.82 0.52
N VAL A 62 -4.09 9.05 0.11
CA VAL A 62 -3.76 9.44 -1.26
C VAL A 62 -4.15 8.34 -2.26
N ALA A 63 -3.97 7.06 -1.93
CA ALA A 63 -4.39 5.96 -2.78
C ALA A 63 -5.92 5.90 -2.94
N ILE A 64 -6.69 6.15 -1.88
CA ILE A 64 -8.17 6.24 -1.96
C ILE A 64 -8.58 7.41 -2.84
N LEU A 65 -8.00 8.60 -2.64
CA LEU A 65 -8.32 9.78 -3.45
C LEU A 65 -7.96 9.57 -4.93
N SER A 66 -6.81 8.96 -5.20
CA SER A 66 -6.39 8.56 -6.56
C SER A 66 -7.38 7.58 -7.20
N CYS A 67 -7.87 6.61 -6.42
CA CYS A 67 -8.87 5.64 -6.87
C CYS A 67 -10.17 6.33 -7.27
N ILE A 68 -10.72 7.16 -6.38
CA ILE A 68 -11.95 7.92 -6.64
C ILE A 68 -11.77 8.80 -7.89
N TRP A 69 -10.64 9.50 -7.99
CA TRP A 69 -10.32 10.35 -9.13
C TRP A 69 -10.24 9.56 -10.44
N PHE A 70 -9.56 8.41 -10.44
CA PHE A 70 -9.44 7.55 -11.61
C PHE A 70 -10.80 7.05 -12.10
N PHE A 71 -11.66 6.53 -11.21
CA PHE A 71 -12.99 6.05 -11.59
C PHE A 71 -13.91 7.19 -12.03
N TYR A 72 -13.82 8.36 -11.37
CA TYR A 72 -14.54 9.56 -11.79
C TYR A 72 -14.15 9.98 -13.23
N CYS A 73 -12.85 10.07 -13.51
CA CYS A 73 -12.33 10.35 -14.85
C CYS A 73 -12.76 9.29 -15.86
N GLY A 74 -12.70 8.00 -15.50
CA GLY A 74 -13.11 6.88 -16.34
C GLY A 74 -14.59 6.92 -16.71
N ILE A 75 -15.48 7.19 -15.76
CA ILE A 75 -16.93 7.32 -16.01
C ILE A 75 -17.21 8.53 -16.93
N LYS A 76 -16.56 9.67 -16.68
CA LYS A 76 -16.69 10.87 -17.52
C LYS A 76 -16.16 10.63 -18.94
N TYR A 77 -15.09 9.85 -19.08
CA TYR A 77 -14.51 9.47 -20.36
C TYR A 77 -15.38 8.46 -21.13
N LYS A 78 -16.05 7.54 -20.43
CA LYS A 78 -17.02 6.58 -21.01
C LYS A 78 -18.14 7.29 -21.77
N GLN A 79 -18.66 8.40 -21.25
CA GLN A 79 -19.70 9.19 -21.92
C GLN A 79 -19.27 9.69 -23.31
N LYS A 80 -17.97 9.70 -23.61
CA LYS A 80 -17.39 10.30 -24.82
C LYS A 80 -16.89 9.26 -25.85
N VAL A 81 -16.32 8.14 -25.39
CA VAL A 81 -15.65 7.13 -26.26
C VAL A 81 -16.40 5.80 -26.29
N GLY A 82 -17.46 5.64 -25.48
CA GLY A 82 -18.31 4.47 -25.50
C GLY A 82 -17.68 3.27 -24.79
N LYS A 83 -17.92 2.06 -25.32
CA LYS A 83 -17.67 0.80 -24.60
C LYS A 83 -16.18 0.45 -24.42
N SER A 84 -15.27 1.04 -25.19
CA SER A 84 -13.81 0.76 -25.07
C SER A 84 -13.23 1.16 -23.72
N VAL A 85 -13.83 2.13 -23.03
CA VAL A 85 -13.40 2.60 -21.71
C VAL A 85 -13.55 1.53 -20.61
N TYR A 86 -14.41 0.53 -20.81
CA TYR A 86 -14.55 -0.58 -19.88
C TYR A 86 -13.24 -1.36 -19.70
N LEU A 87 -12.42 -1.49 -20.75
CA LEU A 87 -11.12 -2.15 -20.64
C LEU A 87 -10.19 -1.38 -19.69
N ILE A 88 -10.14 -0.06 -19.81
CA ILE A 88 -9.34 0.81 -18.93
C ILE A 88 -9.84 0.71 -17.49
N LEU A 89 -11.16 0.72 -17.28
CA LEU A 89 -11.75 0.58 -15.95
C LEU A 89 -11.45 -0.80 -15.34
N VAL A 90 -11.54 -1.89 -16.11
CA VAL A 90 -11.20 -3.24 -15.63
C VAL A 90 -9.72 -3.32 -15.25
N VAL A 91 -8.83 -2.84 -16.10
CA VAL A 91 -7.38 -2.80 -15.80
C VAL A 91 -7.10 -1.98 -14.55
N GLY A 92 -7.76 -0.82 -14.41
CA GLY A 92 -7.67 0.02 -13.22
C GLY A 92 -8.17 -0.68 -11.96
N THR A 93 -9.32 -1.36 -12.01
CA THR A 93 -9.85 -2.14 -10.89
C THR A 93 -8.88 -3.23 -10.46
N VAL A 94 -8.31 -3.97 -11.40
CA VAL A 94 -7.30 -5.01 -11.10
C VAL A 94 -6.06 -4.40 -10.45
N PHE A 95 -5.58 -3.26 -10.98
CA PHE A 95 -4.46 -2.53 -10.40
C PHE A 95 -4.74 -2.10 -8.95
N TYR A 96 -5.88 -1.45 -8.69
CA TYR A 96 -6.25 -1.02 -7.34
C TYR A 96 -6.46 -2.20 -6.40
N TYR A 97 -7.02 -3.31 -6.87
CA TYR A 97 -7.13 -4.54 -6.08
C TYR A 97 -5.76 -5.00 -5.57
N PHE A 98 -4.76 -5.11 -6.46
CA PHE A 98 -3.41 -5.50 -6.04
C PHE A 98 -2.73 -4.44 -5.16
N TRP A 99 -2.99 -3.15 -5.41
CA TRP A 99 -2.44 -2.08 -4.59
C TRP A 99 -2.98 -2.13 -3.16
N PHE A 100 -4.30 -2.21 -3.00
CA PHE A 100 -4.95 -2.31 -1.67
C PHE A 100 -4.66 -3.65 -0.98
N LYS A 101 -4.54 -4.75 -1.72
CA LYS A 101 -4.05 -6.03 -1.17
C LYS A 101 -2.63 -5.88 -0.61
N GLY A 102 -1.78 -5.10 -1.26
CA GLY A 102 -0.46 -4.73 -0.76
C GLY A 102 -0.52 -3.93 0.54
N PHE A 103 -1.38 -2.90 0.61
CA PHE A 103 -1.61 -2.14 1.85
C PHE A 103 -2.11 -3.01 2.99
N TYR A 104 -3.03 -3.94 2.71
CA TYR A 104 -3.55 -4.87 3.70
C TYR A 104 -2.48 -5.81 4.26
N GLY A 105 -1.64 -6.38 3.40
CA GLY A 105 -0.50 -7.19 3.84
C GLY A 105 0.50 -6.37 4.65
N PHE A 106 0.75 -5.13 4.24
CA PHE A 106 1.65 -4.22 4.94
C PHE A 106 1.11 -3.79 6.31
N TRP A 107 -0.20 -3.57 6.42
CA TRP A 107 -0.87 -3.31 7.69
C TRP A 107 -0.65 -4.47 8.67
N HIS A 108 -0.92 -5.71 8.24
CA HIS A 108 -0.69 -6.88 9.10
C HIS A 108 0.78 -7.07 9.47
N LEU A 109 1.71 -6.72 8.58
CA LEU A 109 3.14 -6.74 8.91
C LEU A 109 3.44 -5.76 10.05
N MET A 110 2.92 -4.53 9.98
CA MET A 110 3.10 -3.54 11.05
C MET A 110 2.44 -3.99 12.36
N SER A 111 1.20 -4.50 12.32
CA SER A 111 0.52 -5.02 13.51
C SER A 111 1.27 -6.20 14.14
N TYR A 112 1.86 -7.09 13.33
CA TYR A 112 2.71 -8.16 13.81
C TYR A 112 3.96 -7.62 14.51
N GLU A 113 4.66 -6.66 13.90
CA GLU A 113 5.85 -6.04 14.50
C GLU A 113 5.52 -5.25 15.79
N GLN A 114 4.32 -4.68 15.90
CA GLN A 114 3.81 -4.00 17.09
C GLN A 114 3.27 -4.96 18.16
N LYS A 115 3.30 -6.28 17.91
CA LYS A 115 2.77 -7.33 18.80
C LYS A 115 1.25 -7.26 19.01
N GLU A 116 0.52 -6.62 18.10
CA GLU A 116 -0.95 -6.60 18.12
C GLU A 116 -1.55 -7.93 17.66
N ILE A 117 -0.84 -8.67 16.80
CA ILE A 117 -1.23 -9.98 16.27
C ILE A 117 -0.08 -10.99 16.37
N THR A 118 -0.41 -12.29 16.36
CA THR A 118 0.59 -13.37 16.35
C THR A 118 1.11 -13.65 14.94
N LEU A 119 2.25 -14.35 14.83
CA LEU A 119 2.81 -14.77 13.55
C LEU A 119 1.86 -15.73 12.79
N GLN A 120 1.15 -16.59 13.52
CA GLN A 120 0.11 -17.45 12.94
C GLN A 120 -1.02 -16.61 12.32
N GLU A 121 -1.57 -15.65 13.07
CA GLU A 121 -2.61 -14.76 12.56
C GLU A 121 -2.15 -13.95 11.36
N PHE A 122 -0.89 -13.51 11.36
CA PHE A 122 -0.30 -12.82 10.21
C PHE A 122 -0.32 -13.71 8.95
N PHE A 123 0.12 -14.96 9.05
CA PHE A 123 0.13 -15.88 7.90
C PHE A 123 -1.26 -16.31 7.45
N GLU A 124 -2.21 -16.50 8.38
CA GLU A 124 -3.61 -16.77 8.05
C GLU A 124 -4.24 -15.61 7.29
N LYS A 125 -4.08 -14.38 7.79
CA LYS A 125 -4.68 -13.17 7.20
C LYS A 125 -4.01 -12.77 5.87
N THR A 126 -2.73 -13.08 5.68
CA THR A 126 -2.00 -12.77 4.44
C THR A 126 -2.03 -13.90 3.40
N GLY A 127 -2.67 -15.04 3.72
CA GLY A 127 -2.77 -16.20 2.81
C GLY A 127 -1.45 -16.96 2.64
N GLY A 128 -0.56 -16.89 3.63
CA GLY A 128 0.75 -17.52 3.64
C GLY A 128 0.86 -18.73 4.57
N THR A 129 -0.26 -19.39 4.90
CA THR A 129 -0.31 -20.54 5.83
C THR A 129 0.61 -21.70 5.44
N GLU A 130 0.93 -21.87 4.16
CA GLU A 130 1.94 -22.84 3.72
C GLU A 130 3.35 -22.49 4.21
N ARG A 131 3.68 -21.18 4.30
CA ARG A 131 4.98 -20.70 4.80
C ARG A 131 5.12 -20.82 6.31
N LEU A 132 4.00 -20.91 7.04
CA LEU A 132 4.00 -21.16 8.48
C LEU A 132 4.73 -22.48 8.84
N LYS A 133 4.65 -23.49 7.95
CA LYS A 133 5.34 -24.78 8.11
C LYS A 133 6.87 -24.63 8.21
N LEU A 134 7.44 -23.56 7.64
CA LEU A 134 8.87 -23.28 7.69
C LEU A 134 9.32 -22.73 9.06
N TYR A 135 8.40 -22.27 9.90
CA TYR A 135 8.69 -21.66 11.20
C TYR A 135 8.51 -22.63 12.39
N GLY A 136 8.07 -23.87 12.14
CA GLY A 136 8.01 -24.96 13.15
C GLY A 136 7.31 -24.57 14.46
N ASN A 137 7.84 -25.04 15.60
CA ASN A 137 7.35 -24.70 16.95
C ASN A 137 7.59 -23.23 17.37
N GLY A 138 8.26 -22.43 16.53
CA GLY A 138 8.49 -21.00 16.73
C GLY A 138 7.34 -20.10 16.27
N ALA A 139 6.25 -20.67 15.75
CA ALA A 139 5.06 -19.94 15.26
C ALA A 139 4.38 -19.04 16.31
N SER A 140 4.63 -19.28 17.61
CA SER A 140 4.13 -18.48 18.73
C SER A 140 5.13 -17.42 19.21
N GLN A 141 6.37 -17.40 18.67
CA GLN A 141 7.40 -16.45 19.07
C GLN A 141 7.39 -15.24 18.14
N ASN A 142 7.18 -14.05 18.74
CA ASN A 142 7.48 -12.78 18.09
C ASN A 142 8.99 -12.66 17.94
N VAL A 143 9.54 -13.07 16.79
CA VAL A 143 10.95 -12.82 16.45
C VAL A 143 11.07 -11.33 16.13
N LEU A 144 11.36 -10.56 17.17
CA LEU A 144 11.36 -9.11 17.14
C LEU A 144 12.56 -8.58 16.35
N CYS A 145 12.26 -7.74 15.36
CA CYS A 145 13.12 -6.61 15.05
C CYS A 145 13.30 -5.80 16.36
N LYS A 146 14.52 -5.33 16.67
CA LYS A 146 14.78 -4.42 17.80
C LYS A 146 14.01 -3.12 17.57
N SER A 147 12.81 -3.04 18.12
CA SER A 147 12.13 -1.77 18.33
C SER A 147 13.07 -0.82 19.08
N GLN A 148 13.30 0.38 18.54
CA GLN A 148 14.10 1.41 19.22
C GLN A 148 13.52 1.83 20.58
N TYR A 149 12.30 1.38 20.92
CA TYR A 149 11.68 1.56 22.24
C TYR A 149 12.30 0.72 23.37
N ASN A 150 13.24 -0.18 23.08
CA ASN A 150 14.03 -0.85 24.12
C ASN A 150 15.32 -0.10 24.48
N LYS A 151 15.34 1.24 24.38
CA LYS A 151 16.27 2.04 25.19
C LYS A 151 15.62 2.24 26.55
N ALA A 152 16.05 1.38 27.47
CA ALA A 152 15.60 1.23 28.84
C ALA A 152 15.48 2.56 29.61
N ASN A 153 14.48 2.61 30.49
CA ASN A 153 14.53 3.34 31.75
C ASN A 153 15.80 2.99 32.53
#